data_AF-A0A2S9FMZ5-F1
#
_entry.id   AF-A0A2S9FMZ5-F1
#
_cell.length_a   1.000
_cell.length_b   1.000
_cell.length_c   1.000
_cell.angle_alpha   90.00
_cell.angle_beta   90.00
_cell.angle_gamma   90.00
#
_symmetry.space_group_name_H-M   'P 1'
#
loop_
_entity.id
_entity.type
_entity.pdbx_description
1 polymer ?
#
loop_
_entity_poly.entity_id
_entity_poly.type
_entity_poly.pdbx_seq_one_letter_code
_entity_poly.pdbx_strand_id
1 'polypeptide(L)'
;PNTPGLRDLQSVESLRPILTAVLAETSTPVLVKIAPDLADRDIDDIADLAVELGLAGIVATNTTISRAGLTTPNVDALGPGGISGAPVAQRAMEVLRRLYARVGDRLVLISVGGIETADDAWERIIAGVQPA
;
A
#
# COMPACT_ATOMS: atom_id res chain seq x y z
N PRO A 1 9.76 5.25 -3.38
CA PRO A 1 10.79 4.51 -4.14
C PRO A 1 12.10 5.29 -4.41
N ASN A 2 12.12 6.61 -4.28
CA ASN A 2 13.25 7.44 -4.73
C ASN A 2 14.42 7.54 -3.73
N THR A 3 14.25 7.02 -2.52
CA THR A 3 15.32 6.98 -1.50
C THR A 3 15.88 5.57 -1.45
N PRO A 4 17.17 5.36 -1.78
CA PRO A 4 17.82 4.05 -1.68
C PRO A 4 17.65 3.44 -0.29
N GLY A 5 17.39 2.13 -0.21
CA GLY A 5 17.23 1.39 1.06
C GLY A 5 15.91 1.62 1.81
N LEU A 6 15.13 2.64 1.48
CA LEU A 6 13.91 2.97 2.23
C LEU A 6 12.82 1.89 2.11
N ARG A 7 12.80 1.15 1.00
CA ARG A 7 11.84 0.06 0.80
C ARG A 7 12.14 -1.16 1.65
N ASP A 8 13.42 -1.40 1.94
CA ASP A 8 13.87 -2.55 2.74
C ASP A 8 13.36 -2.42 4.20
N LEU A 9 13.07 -1.18 4.63
CA LEU A 9 12.44 -0.89 5.91
C LEU A 9 10.97 -1.35 6.03
N GLN A 10 10.36 -1.83 4.94
CA GLN A 10 9.00 -2.38 4.96
C GLN A 10 8.96 -3.88 5.25
N SER A 11 10.09 -4.51 5.56
CA SER A 11 10.09 -5.81 6.24
C SER A 11 9.53 -5.65 7.67
N VAL A 12 8.81 -6.64 8.19
CA VAL A 12 8.25 -6.59 9.55
C VAL A 12 9.34 -6.36 10.61
N GLU A 13 10.51 -6.98 10.43
CA GLU A 13 11.66 -6.81 11.32
C GLU A 13 12.09 -5.34 11.43
N SER A 14 12.14 -4.63 10.31
CA SER A 14 12.51 -3.21 10.28
C SER A 14 11.36 -2.29 10.68
N LEU A 15 10.13 -2.63 10.30
CA LEU A 15 8.97 -1.77 10.45
C LEU A 15 8.47 -1.73 11.90
N ARG A 16 8.54 -2.86 12.62
CA ARG A 16 8.11 -2.95 14.02
C ARG A 16 8.77 -1.90 14.93
N PRO A 17 10.11 -1.81 15.05
CA PRO A 17 10.73 -0.83 15.95
C PRO A 17 10.39 0.62 15.55
N ILE A 18 10.25 0.90 14.24
CA ILE A 18 9.84 2.22 13.74
C ILE A 18 8.41 2.56 14.21
N LEU A 19 7.45 1.66 13.98
CA LEU A 19 6.05 1.88 14.36
C LEU A 19 5.88 1.97 15.87
N THR A 20 6.55 1.11 16.63
CA THR A 20 6.52 1.17 18.10
C THR A 20 7.05 2.51 18.61
N ALA A 21 8.16 3.00 18.05
CA ALA A 21 8.71 4.30 18.44
C ALA A 21 7.75 5.45 18.08
N VAL A 22 7.18 5.46 16.86
CA VAL A 22 6.22 6.49 16.45
C VAL A 22 4.99 6.52 17.35
N LEU A 23 4.41 5.35 17.67
CA LEU A 23 3.25 5.23 18.55
C LEU A 23 3.53 5.70 19.98
N ALA A 24 4.76 5.54 20.47
CA ALA A 24 5.14 6.02 21.80
C ALA A 24 5.19 7.56 21.89
N GLU A 25 5.41 8.23 20.75
CA GLU A 25 5.58 9.69 20.66
C GLU A 25 4.27 10.42 20.31
N THR A 26 3.16 9.72 20.09
CA THR A 26 1.91 10.36 19.69
C THR A 26 0.65 9.65 20.18
N SER A 27 -0.38 10.44 20.48
CA SER A 27 -1.75 9.97 20.66
C SER A 27 -2.62 10.11 19.41
N THR A 28 -2.06 10.66 18.33
CA THR A 28 -2.78 10.82 17.05
C THR A 28 -2.87 9.47 16.34
N PRO A 29 -3.99 9.13 15.67
CA PRO A 29 -4.10 7.91 14.87
C PRO A 29 -2.96 7.76 13.86
N VAL A 30 -2.21 6.66 13.94
CA VAL A 30 -1.08 6.36 13.05
C VAL A 30 -1.51 5.39 11.96
N LEU A 31 -1.19 5.73 10.71
CA LEU A 31 -1.35 4.85 9.56
C LEU A 31 0.01 4.60 8.91
N VAL A 32 0.19 3.42 8.32
CA VAL A 32 1.37 3.08 7.52
C VAL A 32 1.02 3.03 6.04
N LYS A 33 1.83 3.67 5.19
CA LYS A 33 1.65 3.65 3.74
C LYS A 33 2.62 2.66 3.10
N ILE A 34 2.09 1.65 2.41
CA ILE A 34 2.89 0.56 1.83
C ILE A 34 3.11 0.73 0.32
N ALA A 35 4.19 0.14 -0.19
CA ALA A 35 4.47 0.09 -1.63
C ALA A 35 3.73 -1.08 -2.33
N PRO A 36 3.33 -0.92 -3.60
CA PRO A 36 2.60 -1.96 -4.34
C PRO A 36 3.48 -3.15 -4.74
N ASP A 37 4.80 -2.96 -4.81
CA ASP A 37 5.75 -4.00 -5.26
C ASP A 37 6.31 -4.85 -4.11
N LEU A 38 5.64 -4.86 -2.96
CA LEU A 38 5.91 -5.84 -1.92
C LEU A 38 5.38 -7.20 -2.35
N ALA A 39 6.04 -8.27 -1.88
CA ALA A 39 5.50 -9.60 -2.03
C ALA A 39 4.19 -9.71 -1.25
N ASP A 40 3.27 -10.51 -1.76
CA ASP A 40 1.96 -10.75 -1.16
C ASP A 40 2.05 -11.23 0.30
N ARG A 41 3.08 -12.02 0.63
CA ARG A 41 3.36 -12.43 2.02
C ARG A 41 3.74 -11.25 2.90
N ASP A 42 4.62 -10.36 2.42
CA ASP A 42 5.05 -9.19 3.19
C ASP A 42 3.88 -8.24 3.46
N ILE A 43 2.94 -8.12 2.52
CA ILE A 43 1.70 -7.35 2.72
C ILE A 43 0.87 -7.93 3.86
N ASP A 44 0.71 -9.26 3.92
CA ASP A 44 -0.02 -9.92 5.00
C ASP A 44 0.68 -9.74 6.35
N ASP A 45 2.01 -9.92 6.36
CA ASP A 45 2.83 -9.80 7.57
C ASP A 45 2.77 -8.35 8.12
N ILE A 46 2.78 -7.33 7.25
CA ILE A 46 2.56 -5.92 7.66
C ILE A 46 1.14 -5.69 8.17
N ALA A 47 0.13 -6.31 7.55
CA ALA A 47 -1.26 -6.18 7.97
C ALA A 47 -1.47 -6.75 9.38
N ASP A 48 -0.90 -7.91 9.67
CA ASP A 48 -0.92 -8.52 11.00
C ASP A 48 -0.18 -7.66 12.02
N LEU A 49 0.99 -7.14 11.67
CA LEU A 49 1.75 -6.22 12.53
C LEU A 49 0.95 -4.95 12.85
N ALA A 50 0.26 -4.38 11.86
CA ALA A 50 -0.55 -3.17 12.04
C ALA A 50 -1.70 -3.42 13.03
N VAL A 51 -2.37 -4.57 12.94
CA VAL A 51 -3.38 -4.98 13.92
C VAL A 51 -2.76 -5.19 15.30
N GLU A 52 -1.64 -5.92 15.38
CA GLU A 52 -0.96 -6.24 16.63
C GLU A 52 -0.54 -4.98 17.40
N LEU A 53 0.02 -4.00 16.70
CA LEU A 53 0.48 -2.74 17.30
C LEU A 53 -0.66 -1.71 17.51
N GLY A 54 -1.88 -2.01 17.07
CA GLY A 54 -3.02 -1.09 17.20
C GLY A 54 -2.91 0.16 16.33
N LEU A 55 -2.36 0.03 15.12
CA LEU A 55 -2.41 1.12 14.13
C LEU A 55 -3.86 1.43 13.77
N ALA A 56 -4.12 2.69 13.41
CA ALA A 56 -5.44 3.11 12.96
C ALA A 56 -5.77 2.59 11.55
N GLY A 57 -4.75 2.31 10.73
CA GLY A 57 -5.00 1.91 9.35
C GLY A 57 -3.77 1.75 8.46
N ILE A 58 -4.05 1.40 7.21
CA ILE A 58 -3.06 1.23 6.14
C ILE A 58 -3.47 2.05 4.92
N VAL A 59 -2.51 2.74 4.31
CA VAL A 59 -2.68 3.42 3.03
C VAL A 59 -2.04 2.56 1.93
N ALA A 60 -2.86 2.09 0.97
CA ALA A 60 -2.46 1.17 -0.08
C ALA A 60 -2.83 1.76 -1.46
N THR A 61 -1.91 2.29 -2.27
CA THR A 61 -0.46 2.14 -2.22
C THR A 61 0.33 3.42 -2.54
N ASN A 62 1.64 3.35 -2.35
CA ASN A 62 2.60 4.28 -2.93
C ASN A 62 2.79 4.00 -4.46
N THR A 63 3.74 4.68 -5.08
CA THR A 63 4.13 4.46 -6.48
C THR A 63 4.83 3.12 -6.70
N THR A 64 4.69 2.56 -7.91
CA THR A 64 5.41 1.33 -8.34
C THR A 64 6.75 1.67 -8.97
N ILE A 65 7.75 0.79 -8.84
CA ILE A 65 8.97 0.85 -9.68
C ILE A 65 8.85 0.03 -10.96
N SER A 66 7.79 -0.77 -11.08
CA SER A 66 7.57 -1.59 -12.26
C SER A 66 7.41 -0.71 -13.49
N ARG A 67 8.12 -1.11 -14.54
CA ARG A 67 7.97 -0.54 -15.89
C ARG A 67 7.10 -1.42 -16.78
N ALA A 68 6.60 -2.55 -16.27
CA ALA A 68 5.81 -3.50 -17.02
C ALA A 68 4.53 -2.85 -17.55
N GLY A 69 4.20 -3.12 -18.82
CA GLY A 69 2.99 -2.62 -19.46
C GLY A 69 3.05 -1.15 -19.92
N LEU A 70 4.16 -0.43 -19.69
CA LEU A 70 4.33 0.92 -20.23
C LEU A 70 4.63 0.87 -21.74
N THR A 71 3.93 1.71 -22.50
CA THR A 71 4.08 1.82 -23.96
C THR A 71 4.90 3.02 -24.41
N THR A 72 5.31 3.87 -23.46
CA THR A 72 6.18 5.02 -23.74
C THR A 72 7.50 4.53 -24.37
N PRO A 73 7.98 5.15 -25.47
CA PRO A 73 9.27 4.78 -26.05
C PRO A 73 10.42 5.02 -25.06
N ASN A 74 11.42 4.13 -25.08
CA ASN A 74 12.65 4.23 -24.27
C ASN A 74 12.40 4.39 -22.75
N VAL A 75 11.40 3.69 -22.20
CA VAL A 75 11.07 3.74 -20.76
C VAL A 75 12.27 3.48 -19.84
N ASP A 76 13.15 2.54 -20.21
CA ASP A 76 14.33 2.22 -19.41
C ASP A 76 15.35 3.37 -19.36
N ALA A 77 15.36 4.25 -20.37
CA ALA A 77 16.22 5.42 -20.42
C ALA A 77 15.73 6.58 -19.54
N LEU A 78 14.49 6.54 -19.04
CA LEU A 78 13.92 7.57 -18.17
C LEU A 78 14.47 7.52 -16.74
N GLY A 79 15.29 6.50 -16.41
CA GLY A 79 15.97 6.38 -15.13
C GLY A 79 15.10 5.79 -14.01
N PRO A 80 15.65 5.70 -12.79
CA PRO A 80 14.92 5.18 -11.64
C PRO A 80 13.86 6.17 -11.15
N GLY A 81 12.76 5.66 -10.61
CA GLY A 81 11.69 6.51 -10.06
C GLY A 81 10.41 5.73 -9.83
N GLY A 82 9.42 6.40 -9.24
CA GLY A 82 8.07 5.86 -9.07
C GLY A 82 7.16 6.18 -10.26
N ILE A 83 6.31 5.22 -10.62
CA ILE A 83 5.17 5.38 -11.53
C ILE A 83 3.87 5.48 -10.71
N SER A 84 3.01 6.39 -11.14
CA SER A 84 1.69 6.66 -10.60
C SER A 84 0.63 6.50 -11.70
N GLY A 85 -0.65 6.69 -11.36
CA GLY A 85 -1.75 6.72 -12.33
C GLY A 85 -2.22 5.32 -12.75
N ALA A 86 -2.91 5.24 -13.90
CA ALA A 86 -3.49 4.00 -14.43
C ALA A 86 -2.59 2.75 -14.36
N PRO A 87 -1.27 2.80 -14.62
CA PRO A 87 -0.41 1.60 -14.55
C PRO A 87 -0.39 0.92 -13.16
N VAL A 88 -0.73 1.65 -12.09
CA VAL A 88 -0.76 1.11 -10.71
C VAL A 88 -2.16 0.61 -10.33
N ALA A 89 -3.20 0.95 -11.08
CA ALA A 89 -4.60 0.75 -10.68
C ALA A 89 -4.89 -0.71 -10.31
N GLN A 90 -4.53 -1.64 -11.20
CA GLN A 90 -4.79 -3.07 -11.00
C GLN A 90 -4.11 -3.58 -9.72
N ARG A 91 -2.80 -3.36 -9.58
CA ARG A 91 -2.06 -3.82 -8.40
C ARG A 91 -2.57 -3.18 -7.12
N ALA A 92 -2.92 -1.90 -7.13
CA ALA A 92 -3.51 -1.25 -5.96
C ALA A 92 -4.84 -1.91 -5.54
N MET A 93 -5.64 -2.41 -6.50
CA MET A 93 -6.91 -3.08 -6.21
C MET A 93 -6.68 -4.48 -5.63
N GLU A 94 -5.73 -5.22 -6.17
CA GLU A 94 -5.30 -6.51 -5.62
C GLU A 94 -4.83 -6.37 -4.16
N VAL A 95 -3.98 -5.38 -3.89
CA VAL A 95 -3.47 -5.09 -2.54
C VAL A 95 -4.62 -4.72 -1.60
N LEU A 96 -5.55 -3.87 -2.03
CA LEU A 96 -6.72 -3.50 -1.23
C LEU A 96 -7.56 -4.72 -0.83
N ARG A 97 -7.92 -5.57 -1.80
CA ARG A 97 -8.73 -6.77 -1.55
C ARG A 97 -8.02 -7.75 -0.62
N ARG A 98 -6.71 -7.91 -0.80
CA ARG A 98 -5.88 -8.76 0.06
C ARG A 98 -5.83 -8.25 1.49
N LEU A 99 -5.56 -6.94 1.68
CA LEU A 99 -5.57 -6.31 3.00
C LEU A 99 -6.93 -6.48 3.66
N TYR A 100 -8.02 -6.19 2.96
CA TYR A 100 -9.37 -6.33 3.51
C TYR A 100 -9.67 -7.79 3.90
N ALA A 101 -9.37 -8.76 3.04
CA ALA A 101 -9.54 -10.18 3.35
C ALA A 101 -8.75 -10.61 4.60
N ARG A 102 -7.60 -9.98 4.87
CA ARG A 102 -6.77 -10.27 6.04
C ARG A 102 -7.28 -9.59 7.31
N VAL A 103 -7.61 -8.30 7.25
CA VAL A 103 -7.87 -7.49 8.46
C VAL A 103 -9.34 -7.24 8.74
N GLY A 104 -10.23 -7.39 7.75
CA GLY A 104 -11.64 -7.01 7.84
C GLY A 104 -11.78 -5.56 8.31
N ASP A 105 -12.70 -5.34 9.24
CA ASP A 105 -13.01 -3.99 9.76
C ASP A 105 -12.09 -3.54 10.91
N ARG A 106 -11.00 -4.29 11.18
CA ARG A 106 -10.07 -3.97 12.28
C ARG A 106 -9.18 -2.76 12.00
N LEU A 107 -9.00 -2.39 10.74
CA LEU A 107 -8.15 -1.28 10.29
C LEU A 107 -8.89 -0.42 9.28
N VAL A 108 -8.65 0.89 9.31
CA VAL A 108 -9.05 1.77 8.20
C VAL A 108 -8.14 1.49 7.00
N LEU A 109 -8.72 1.13 5.86
CA LEU A 109 -7.99 0.95 4.61
C LEU A 109 -8.24 2.13 3.66
N ILE A 110 -7.17 2.84 3.30
CA ILE A 110 -7.24 3.95 2.35
C ILE A 110 -6.60 3.50 1.03
N SER A 111 -7.43 3.26 0.01
CA SER A 111 -6.94 2.87 -1.31
C SER A 111 -6.49 4.07 -2.14
N VAL A 112 -5.31 3.98 -2.75
CA VAL A 112 -4.67 5.02 -3.57
C VAL A 112 -3.95 4.36 -4.73
N GLY A 113 -4.07 4.93 -5.94
CA GLY A 113 -3.31 4.53 -7.12
C GLY A 113 -4.21 4.23 -8.31
N GLY A 114 -4.07 5.03 -9.37
CA GLY A 114 -4.80 4.83 -10.64
C GLY A 114 -6.32 4.92 -10.53
N ILE A 115 -6.82 5.86 -9.72
CA ILE A 115 -8.22 6.24 -9.68
C ILE A 115 -8.36 7.46 -10.60
N GLU A 116 -9.02 7.28 -11.74
CA GLU A 116 -9.15 8.33 -12.77
C GLU A 116 -10.61 8.75 -12.96
N THR A 117 -11.55 7.93 -12.51
CA THR A 117 -12.99 8.14 -12.63
C THR A 117 -13.72 7.97 -11.30
N ALA A 118 -14.98 8.42 -11.24
CA ALA A 118 -15.85 8.18 -10.10
C ALA A 118 -16.17 6.69 -9.93
N ASP A 119 -16.29 5.94 -11.03
CA ASP A 119 -16.52 4.50 -11.00
C ASP A 119 -15.33 3.76 -10.38
N ASP A 120 -14.08 4.15 -10.72
CA ASP A 120 -12.89 3.59 -10.06
C ASP A 120 -12.93 3.81 -8.55
N ALA A 121 -13.32 5.00 -8.11
CA ALA A 121 -13.42 5.33 -6.70
C ALA A 121 -14.53 4.52 -6.02
N TRP A 122 -15.68 4.35 -6.69
CA TRP A 122 -16.78 3.52 -6.20
C TRP A 122 -16.34 2.07 -6.06
N GLU A 123 -15.64 1.52 -7.05
CA GLU A 123 -15.06 0.18 -6.97
C GLU A 123 -14.13 0.02 -5.77
N ARG A 124 -13.31 1.03 -5.43
CA ARG A 124 -12.46 0.98 -4.22
C ARG A 124 -13.27 0.91 -2.94
N ILE A 125 -14.33 1.70 -2.85
CA ILE A 125 -15.18 1.77 -1.65
C ILE A 125 -15.85 0.42 -1.40
N ILE A 126 -16.35 -0.23 -2.46
CA ILE A 126 -17.05 -1.50 -2.33
C ILE A 126 -16.14 -2.73 -2.36
N ALA A 127 -14.86 -2.61 -2.76
CA ALA A 127 -13.94 -3.74 -2.88
C ALA A 127 -13.62 -4.45 -1.55
N GLY A 128 -13.87 -3.80 -0.41
CA GLY A 128 -13.86 -4.44 0.91
C GLY A 128 -15.23 -4.99 1.32
N VAL A 129 -16.34 -4.43 0.85
CA VAL A 129 -17.67 -4.86 1.31
C VAL A 129 -18.06 -6.15 0.58
N GLN A 130 -18.06 -7.29 1.28
CA GLN A 130 -18.77 -8.48 0.79
C GLN A 130 -20.27 -8.13 0.76
N PRO A 131 -20.99 -8.30 -0.37
CA PRO A 131 -22.44 -8.19 -0.33
C PRO A 131 -22.99 -9.28 0.60
N ALA A 132 -23.85 -8.87 1.53
CA ALA A 132 -24.57 -9.76 2.45
C ALA A 132 -25.47 -10.76 1.71
#